data_AF-A0A5J4RAX3-F1
#
_entry.id   AF-A0A5J4RAX3-F1
#
_cell.length_a   1.000
_cell.length_b   1.000
_cell.length_c   1.000
_cell.angle_alpha   90.00
_cell.angle_beta   90.00
_cell.angle_gamma   90.00
#
_symmetry.space_group_name_H-M   'P 1'
#
loop_
_entity.id
_entity.type
_entity.pdbx_description
1 polymer ?
#
loop_
_entity_poly.entity_id
_entity_poly.type
_entity_poly.pdbx_seq_one_letter_code
_entity_poly.pdbx_strand_id
1 'polypeptide(L)'
;MDKLKEKLEQISSFLTEKQRRIVYATEANQIGRGGKSQICRFTNMSFSTLHQGMKDLPTGSVLSGSERIRKKGAGRKKQTDDQP
;
A
#
# COMPACT_ATOMS: atom_id res chain seq x y z
N MET A 1 -13.01 15.07 15.99
CA MET A 1 -11.63 14.97 15.48
C MET A 1 -10.90 13.89 16.29
N ASP A 2 -11.10 12.58 16.12
CA ASP A 2 -10.95 11.88 14.85
C ASP A 2 -11.28 10.37 15.03
N LYS A 3 -12.57 9.99 15.05
CA LYS A 3 -12.96 8.56 15.07
C LYS A 3 -12.31 7.75 13.92
N LEU A 4 -12.07 8.42 12.79
CA LEU A 4 -11.33 7.85 11.67
C LEU A 4 -9.86 7.60 12.03
N LYS A 5 -9.14 8.57 12.62
CA LYS A 5 -7.74 8.39 13.03
C LYS A 5 -7.61 7.23 14.01
N GLU A 6 -8.48 7.18 15.02
CA GLU A 6 -8.48 6.12 16.02
C GLU A 6 -8.72 4.74 15.38
N LYS A 7 -9.72 4.64 14.49
CA LYS A 7 -9.97 3.43 13.68
C LYS A 7 -8.71 3.02 12.90
N LEU A 8 -8.07 3.96 12.21
CA LEU A 8 -6.91 3.69 11.37
C LEU A 8 -5.68 3.27 12.19
N GLU A 9 -5.47 3.87 13.35
CA GLU A 9 -4.40 3.50 14.28
C GLU A 9 -4.62 2.08 14.84
N GLN A 10 -5.85 1.77 15.30
CA GLN A 10 -6.19 0.46 15.85
C GLN A 10 -5.97 -0.68 14.84
N ILE A 11 -6.36 -0.48 13.58
CA ILE A 11 -6.19 -1.53 12.55
C ILE A 11 -4.77 -1.57 11.98
N SER A 12 -4.00 -0.47 12.05
CA SER A 12 -2.71 -0.35 11.35
C SER A 12 -1.68 -1.42 11.73
N SER A 13 -1.70 -1.87 12.98
CA SER A 13 -0.78 -2.87 13.54
C SER A 13 -1.03 -4.28 13.01
N PHE A 14 -2.26 -4.57 12.57
CA PHE A 14 -2.65 -5.87 12.03
C PHE A 14 -2.48 -5.96 10.51
N LEU A 15 -2.20 -4.83 9.85
CA LEU A 15 -2.12 -4.75 8.39
C LEU A 15 -0.66 -4.69 7.93
N THR A 16 -0.37 -5.37 6.82
CA THR A 16 0.85 -5.19 6.04
C THR A 16 0.88 -3.82 5.37
N GLU A 17 2.03 -3.39 4.84
CA GLU A 17 2.14 -2.11 4.11
C GLU A 17 1.16 -2.03 2.92
N LYS A 18 1.03 -3.12 2.15
CA LYS A 18 0.11 -3.21 1.01
C LYS A 18 -1.35 -3.11 1.47
N GLN A 19 -1.71 -3.82 2.54
CA GLN A 19 -3.06 -3.75 3.11
C GLN A 19 -3.39 -2.36 3.66
N ARG A 20 -2.48 -1.74 4.43
CA ARG A 20 -2.65 -0.37 4.93
C ARG A 20 -2.92 0.58 3.77
N ARG A 21 -2.13 0.48 2.71
CA ARG A 21 -2.25 1.33 1.52
C ARG A 21 -3.63 1.22 0.87
N ILE A 22 -4.17 0.00 0.74
CA ILE A 22 -5.51 -0.23 0.18
C ILE A 22 -6.59 0.34 1.08
N VAL A 23 -6.57 0.00 2.38
CA VAL A 23 -7.57 0.50 3.35
C VAL A 23 -7.58 2.03 3.36
N TYR A 24 -6.41 2.65 3.46
CA TYR A 24 -6.29 4.11 3.52
C TYR A 24 -6.74 4.78 2.22
N ALA A 25 -6.47 4.15 1.06
CA ALA A 25 -6.95 4.62 -0.22
C ALA A 25 -8.48 4.54 -0.33
N THR A 26 -9.09 3.45 0.16
CA THR A 26 -10.55 3.28 0.21
C THR A 26 -11.21 4.34 1.08
N GLU A 27 -10.68 4.57 2.28
CA GLU A 27 -11.18 5.59 3.22
C GLU A 27 -11.04 7.00 2.62
N ALA A 28 -9.89 7.30 2.01
CA ALA A 28 -9.68 8.57 1.30
C ALA A 28 -10.69 8.78 0.16
N ASN A 29 -11.07 7.71 -0.56
CA ASN A 29 -12.05 7.76 -1.64
C ASN A 29 -13.47 7.99 -1.08
N GLN A 30 -13.84 7.30 -0.01
CA GLN A 30 -15.15 7.49 0.66
C GLN A 30 -15.35 8.91 1.18
N ILE A 31 -14.29 9.54 1.70
CA ILE A 31 -14.34 10.95 2.16
C ILE A 31 -14.46 11.92 0.97
N GLY A 32 -13.91 11.58 -0.19
CA GLY A 32 -13.92 12.43 -1.38
C GLY A 32 -12.95 13.62 -1.27
N ARG A 33 -13.45 14.85 -1.46
CA ARG A 33 -12.59 16.04 -1.53
C ARG A 33 -11.87 16.27 -0.20
N GLY A 34 -10.54 16.31 -0.24
CA GLY A 34 -9.70 16.49 0.96
C GLY A 34 -9.38 15.20 1.73
N GLY A 35 -10.04 14.07 1.42
CA GLY A 35 -9.81 12.79 2.10
C GLY A 35 -8.36 12.33 2.06
N LYS A 36 -7.69 12.50 0.91
CA LYS A 36 -6.25 12.20 0.76
C LYS A 36 -5.39 12.93 1.79
N SER A 37 -5.63 14.24 1.95
CA SER A 37 -4.85 15.07 2.87
C SER A 37 -5.13 14.71 4.33
N GLN A 38 -6.38 14.39 4.66
CA GLN A 38 -6.74 13.95 6.01
C GLN A 38 -6.09 12.61 6.37
N ILE A 39 -6.16 11.63 5.48
CA ILE A 39 -5.55 10.30 5.67
C ILE A 39 -4.03 10.40 5.82
N CYS A 40 -3.34 11.17 4.98
CA CYS A 40 -1.90 11.38 5.12
C CYS A 40 -1.55 12.03 6.46
N ARG A 41 -2.35 12.99 6.93
CA ARG A 41 -2.16 13.64 8.23
C ARG A 41 -2.39 12.68 9.41
N PHE A 42 -3.33 11.74 9.30
CA PHE A 42 -3.66 10.79 10.37
C PHE A 42 -2.69 9.62 10.46
N THR A 43 -2.20 9.13 9.32
CA THR A 43 -1.45 7.86 9.24
C THR A 43 0.05 8.05 9.05
N ASN A 44 0.50 9.29 8.90
CA ASN A 44 1.87 9.66 8.51
C ASN A 44 2.34 8.97 7.20
N MET A 45 1.39 8.49 6.38
CA MET A 45 1.67 7.88 5.09
C MET A 45 1.94 8.96 4.03
N SER A 46 2.93 8.73 3.18
CA SER A 46 3.21 9.64 2.07
C SER A 46 2.05 9.68 1.06
N PHE A 47 1.87 10.85 0.44
CA PHE A 47 0.88 11.02 -0.63
C PHE A 47 1.12 10.08 -1.81
N SER A 48 2.38 9.80 -2.16
CA SER A 48 2.73 8.87 -3.24
C SER A 48 2.28 7.44 -2.94
N THR A 49 2.47 6.97 -1.70
CA THR A 49 2.03 5.64 -1.26
C THR A 49 0.51 5.55 -1.28
N LEU A 50 -0.20 6.56 -0.75
CA LEU A 50 -1.66 6.60 -0.78
C LEU A 50 -2.20 6.62 -2.22
N HIS A 51 -1.58 7.41 -3.09
CA HIS A 51 -1.95 7.49 -4.51
C HIS A 51 -1.73 6.16 -5.24
N GLN A 52 -0.65 5.44 -4.92
CA GLN A 52 -0.44 4.10 -5.46
C GLN A 52 -1.56 3.15 -5.01
N GLY A 53 -1.99 3.23 -3.74
CA GLY A 53 -3.15 2.47 -3.25
C GLY A 53 -4.41 2.71 -4.05
N MET A 54 -4.67 3.97 -4.42
CA MET A 54 -5.82 4.31 -5.24
C MET A 54 -5.76 3.73 -6.65
N LYS A 55 -4.55 3.59 -7.22
CA LYS A 55 -4.35 2.90 -8.50
C LYS A 55 -4.51 1.38 -8.36
N ASP A 56 -4.17 0.84 -7.20
CA ASP A 56 -4.24 -0.59 -6.92
C ASP A 56 -5.71 -1.05 -6.71
N LEU A 57 -6.60 -0.18 -6.20
CA LEU A 57 -8.04 -0.44 -5.96
C LEU A 57 -8.81 -1.04 -7.16
N PRO A 58 -8.85 -0.40 -8.35
CA PRO A 58 -9.62 -0.91 -9.49
C PRO A 58 -9.06 -2.19 -10.09
N THR A 59 -7.78 -2.48 -9.87
CA THR A 59 -7.12 -3.66 -10.43
C THR A 59 -7.63 -4.96 -9.80
N GLY A 60 -8.40 -4.88 -8.70
CA GLY A 60 -9.04 -6.04 -8.09
C GLY A 60 -8.05 -7.13 -7.70
N SER A 61 -6.75 -6.77 -7.53
CA SER A 61 -5.72 -7.73 -7.21
C SER A 61 -6.06 -8.30 -5.84
N VAL A 62 -6.66 -9.49 -5.83
CA VAL A 62 -6.98 -10.21 -4.62
C VAL A 62 -5.68 -10.30 -3.85
N LEU A 63 -5.67 -9.73 -2.64
CA LEU A 63 -4.59 -9.92 -1.69
C LEU A 63 -4.60 -11.39 -1.29
N SER A 64 -4.06 -12.26 -2.14
CA SER A 64 -3.91 -13.67 -1.82
C SER A 64 -2.99 -13.72 -0.61
N GLY A 65 -3.43 -14.36 0.48
CA GLY A 65 -2.63 -14.51 1.70
C GLY A 65 -1.26 -15.16 1.48
N SER A 66 -1.03 -15.71 0.28
CA SER A 66 0.24 -16.30 -0.18
C SER A 66 1.11 -15.36 -1.02
N GLU A 67 0.72 -14.11 -1.28
CA GLU A 67 1.58 -13.15 -1.96
C GLU A 67 2.79 -12.84 -1.07
N ARG A 68 3.94 -13.38 -1.46
CA ARG A 68 5.24 -13.08 -0.84
C ARG A 68 5.39 -11.56 -0.69
N ILE A 69 5.46 -11.10 0.56
CA ILE A 69 5.70 -9.69 0.91
C ILE A 69 6.99 -9.17 0.25
N ARG A 70 8.03 -10.03 0.16
CA ARG A 70 9.27 -9.69 -0.55
C ARG A 70 9.27 -10.24 -1.99
N LYS A 71 9.58 -9.37 -2.96
CA LYS A 71 9.86 -9.77 -4.36
C LYS A 71 10.86 -10.93 -4.40
N LYS A 72 10.73 -11.84 -5.38
CA LYS A 72 11.74 -12.89 -5.59
C LYS A 72 13.12 -12.22 -5.70
N GLY A 73 14.13 -12.79 -5.04
CA GLY A 73 15.48 -12.24 -5.14
C GLY A 73 15.89 -12.17 -6.62
N ALA A 74 16.61 -11.11 -7.02
CA ALA A 74 16.95 -10.84 -8.42
C ALA A 74 17.85 -11.91 -9.08
N GLY A 75 18.24 -12.96 -8.35
CA GLY A 75 19.21 -13.96 -8.79
C GLY A 75 20.59 -13.37 -9.02
N ARG A 76 21.60 -14.23 -9.15
CA ARG A 76 22.87 -13.82 -9.75
C ARG A 76 22.64 -13.73 -11.26
N LYS A 77 23.09 -12.64 -11.90
CA LYS A 77 23.10 -12.55 -13.37
C LYS A 77 23.87 -13.75 -13.93
N LYS A 78 23.33 -14.42 -14.96
CA LYS A 78 24.04 -15.51 -15.64
C LYS A 78 25.32 -14.96 -16.24
N GLN A 79 26.43 -15.68 -16.07
CA GLN A 79 27.68 -15.40 -16.75
C GLN A 79 27.43 -15.69 -18.23
N THR A 80 27.34 -14.64 -19.04
CA THR A 80 27.43 -14.78 -20.50
C THR A 80 28.82 -15.34 -20.79
N ASP A 81 28.84 -16.42 -21.57
CA ASP A 81 30.06 -17.10 -21.98
C ASP A 81 30.74 -16.19 -23.02
N ASP A 82 31.64 -15.32 -22.56
CA ASP A 82 32.61 -14.67 -23.44
C ASP A 82 33.62 -15.75 -23.85
N GLN A 83 33.26 -16.55 -24.87
CA GLN A 83 34.23 -17.39 -25.57
C GLN A 83 35.03 -16.50 -26.54
N PRO A 84 36.37 -16.66 -26.57
CA PRO A 84 37.27 -15.85 -27.39
C PRO A 84 37.09 -16.05 -28.90
#